data_AF-A0A7J8UVZ8-F1
#
_entry.id   AF-A0A7J8UVZ8-F1
#
_cell.length_a   1.000
_cell.length_b   1.000
_cell.length_c   1.000
_cell.angle_alpha   90.00
_cell.angle_beta   90.00
_cell.angle_gamma   90.00
#
_symmetry.space_group_name_H-M   'P 1'
#
loop_
_entity.id
_entity.type
_entity.pdbx_description
1 polymer ?
#
loop_
_entity_poly.entity_id
_entity_poly.type
_entity_poly.pdbx_seq_one_letter_code
_entity_poly.pdbx_strand_id
1 'polypeptide(L)'
;GLEDDPSPININSTKSLVILDLSLNRFSSVPKSIFSLHGLMSIDLSKNSLEGPIPDYFGNISFLKVLDLRSNSLNSSIPNSLYSLYHLQFLSLGDNQLQGTISSAIGNLSSVTHLDLSHNDMLEGRLPTSLEYLSYLSLAQNKISGPIPSSIGELWSLKFFDVSKNQLNGQIPLSIGELSSLKFFDVSENQLNGTFPLCFGQLESLETLDFGYNLLEGVVLETHFSHLTRLTTLKASHNRLKFEPNSSWIPPFQCRIIELGHWNLGPKFPHWLKFQKNLSSLDISHVGISDVMPTWFLNLPTLFEYLNLSSNQLTGEISYLNVGDIVDLSSNSFTGPLPRVLSSLRFLFLSNNSFSGSLHQLICNPSLTGMITLYIDTNLLNGEIPDCWNHWDVLAYLNLGNNNLTGKIPLTLGQTNPSTLNLRNNRMFGELPSTMQNSTNLIMLDLSENHFNGSVPAWIGDKLSNLVVLSLRSNNFDGHIPHKICDLQFLQNLDLAHNNISGVIPKCFNNLSAMATTNKTNNELSTLYFINYPFYLSALLVLKGREDEYGHTLGLVTNLDLSVNSLTGEIPKEIGSLVGL
;
A
#
# COMPACT_ATOMS: atom_id res chain seq x y z
N GLY A 1 -6.04 -27.77 -52.49
CA GLY A 1 -5.43 -27.93 -53.82
C GLY A 1 -4.96 -26.59 -54.29
N LEU A 2 -3.78 -26.57 -54.95
CA LEU A 2 -2.92 -25.44 -55.34
C LEU A 2 -1.91 -25.11 -54.20
N GLU A 3 -0.82 -25.89 -54.07
CA GLU A 3 0.50 -25.75 -54.76
C GLU A 3 1.26 -24.52 -54.22
N ASP A 4 2.24 -24.65 -53.30
CA ASP A 4 3.64 -25.12 -53.52
C ASP A 4 4.28 -24.57 -54.81
N ASP A 5 4.79 -23.34 -54.72
CA ASP A 5 5.82 -22.82 -55.64
C ASP A 5 7.07 -22.40 -54.82
N PRO A 6 8.19 -23.16 -54.90
CA PRO A 6 9.47 -22.75 -54.34
C PRO A 6 10.28 -22.05 -55.43
N SER A 7 9.96 -20.79 -55.73
CA SER A 7 10.83 -19.95 -56.54
C SER A 7 11.81 -19.18 -55.63
N PRO A 8 13.13 -19.23 -55.88
CA PRO A 8 14.09 -18.49 -55.07
C PRO A 8 13.96 -17.01 -55.42
N ILE A 9 13.31 -16.24 -54.55
CA ILE A 9 13.30 -14.79 -54.68
C ILE A 9 14.73 -14.32 -54.43
N ASN A 10 15.39 -14.01 -55.53
CA ASN A 10 16.64 -13.27 -55.57
C ASN A 10 16.36 -11.85 -55.06
N ILE A 11 16.33 -11.65 -53.73
CA ILE A 11 16.21 -10.32 -53.11
C ILE A 11 17.59 -9.67 -53.13
N ASN A 12 17.96 -9.19 -54.31
CA ASN A 12 18.91 -8.09 -54.40
C ASN A 12 18.09 -6.80 -54.23
N SER A 13 17.74 -6.47 -52.98
CA SER A 13 17.10 -5.20 -52.64
C SER A 13 17.88 -4.54 -51.51
N THR A 14 18.60 -3.48 -51.87
CA THR A 14 19.25 -2.52 -50.97
C THR A 14 18.23 -1.67 -50.17
N LYS A 15 17.01 -2.20 -49.93
CA LYS A 15 15.90 -1.59 -49.18
C LYS A 15 15.13 -2.65 -48.36
N SER A 16 15.82 -3.50 -47.60
CA SER A 16 15.16 -4.38 -46.63
C SER A 16 14.71 -3.56 -45.42
N LEU A 17 13.48 -3.75 -44.95
CA LEU A 17 12.98 -3.12 -43.72
C LEU A 17 13.89 -3.53 -42.55
N VAL A 18 14.42 -2.54 -41.82
CA VAL A 18 15.36 -2.75 -40.70
C VAL A 18 14.67 -2.58 -39.35
N ILE A 19 13.74 -1.64 -39.26
CA ILE A 19 13.01 -1.29 -38.03
C ILE A 19 11.53 -1.40 -38.34
N LEU A 20 10.81 -2.12 -37.48
CA LEU A 20 9.36 -2.22 -37.48
C LEU A 20 8.87 -1.79 -36.10
N ASP A 21 8.21 -0.64 -36.02
CA ASP A 21 7.57 -0.13 -34.81
C ASP A 21 6.05 -0.08 -35.05
N LEU A 22 5.32 -0.89 -34.28
CA LEU A 22 3.86 -0.96 -34.25
C LEU A 22 3.34 -0.79 -32.82
N SER A 23 4.14 -0.18 -31.94
CA SER A 23 3.78 0.03 -30.55
C SER A 23 2.53 0.92 -30.38
N LEU A 24 1.90 0.88 -29.21
CA LEU A 24 0.74 1.74 -28.86
C LEU A 24 -0.46 1.60 -29.81
N ASN A 25 -0.71 0.37 -30.29
CA ASN A 25 -1.86 0.04 -31.14
C ASN A 25 -2.81 -0.94 -30.42
N ARG A 26 -3.68 -1.60 -31.17
CA ARG A 26 -4.65 -2.59 -30.66
C ARG A 26 -4.55 -3.91 -31.44
N PHE A 27 -3.37 -4.26 -31.91
CA PHE A 27 -3.17 -5.51 -32.63
C PHE A 27 -3.34 -6.69 -31.67
N SER A 28 -4.08 -7.72 -32.09
CA SER A 28 -4.29 -8.95 -31.32
C SER A 28 -3.36 -10.10 -31.73
N SER A 29 -2.74 -10.01 -32.90
CA SER A 29 -1.81 -11.03 -33.40
C SER A 29 -0.76 -10.43 -34.36
N VAL A 30 0.32 -11.18 -34.54
CA VAL A 30 1.41 -10.85 -35.49
C VAL A 30 1.33 -11.81 -36.68
N PRO A 31 1.10 -11.34 -37.92
CA PRO A 31 1.02 -12.23 -39.08
C PRO A 31 2.37 -12.89 -39.38
N LYS A 32 2.32 -14.18 -39.76
CA LYS A 32 3.52 -14.97 -40.08
C LYS A 32 4.39 -14.37 -41.20
N SER A 33 3.81 -13.56 -42.08
CA SER A 33 4.53 -12.87 -43.15
C SER A 33 5.56 -11.85 -42.66
N ILE A 34 5.46 -11.32 -41.44
CA ILE A 34 6.49 -10.43 -40.87
C ILE A 34 7.84 -11.15 -40.77
N PHE A 35 7.84 -12.47 -40.57
CA PHE A 35 9.06 -13.27 -40.44
C PHE A 35 9.80 -13.53 -41.77
N SER A 36 9.24 -13.15 -42.93
CA SER A 36 9.97 -13.18 -44.21
C SER A 36 10.87 -11.95 -44.43
N LEU A 37 10.86 -11.00 -43.50
CA LEU A 37 11.67 -9.78 -43.56
C LEU A 37 13.06 -10.03 -42.95
N HIS A 38 13.91 -10.73 -43.70
CA HIS A 38 15.24 -11.19 -43.25
C HIS A 38 16.23 -10.07 -42.84
N GLY A 39 15.94 -8.80 -43.16
CA GLY A 39 16.75 -7.65 -42.80
C GLY A 39 16.35 -6.95 -41.49
N LEU A 40 15.31 -7.42 -40.80
CA LEU A 40 14.83 -6.79 -39.57
C LEU A 40 15.87 -6.91 -38.45
N MET A 41 16.12 -5.78 -37.80
CA MET A 41 17.01 -5.64 -36.66
C MET A 41 16.27 -5.13 -35.43
N SER A 42 15.13 -4.46 -35.59
CA SER A 42 14.33 -3.95 -34.48
C SER A 42 12.85 -4.22 -34.72
N ILE A 43 12.19 -4.81 -33.74
CA ILE A 43 10.76 -5.04 -33.71
C ILE A 43 10.22 -4.51 -32.37
N ASP A 44 9.37 -3.49 -32.45
CA ASP A 44 8.61 -2.98 -31.30
C ASP A 44 7.12 -3.23 -31.53
N LEU A 45 6.54 -4.07 -30.69
CA LEU A 45 5.12 -4.41 -30.65
C LEU A 45 4.52 -4.09 -29.27
N SER A 46 5.20 -3.25 -28.48
CA SER A 46 4.80 -2.94 -27.12
C SER A 46 3.44 -2.24 -27.04
N LYS A 47 2.74 -2.39 -25.91
CA LYS A 47 1.46 -1.71 -25.63
C LYS A 47 0.42 -1.98 -26.72
N ASN A 48 0.19 -3.25 -27.01
CA ASN A 48 -0.84 -3.74 -27.93
C ASN A 48 -1.81 -4.66 -27.17
N SER A 49 -2.56 -5.50 -27.88
CA SER A 49 -3.45 -6.51 -27.30
C SER A 49 -3.07 -7.92 -27.76
N LEU A 50 -1.79 -8.17 -28.02
CA LEU A 50 -1.30 -9.45 -28.53
C LEU A 50 -1.58 -10.56 -27.52
N GLU A 51 -2.25 -11.62 -27.96
CA GLU A 51 -2.62 -12.76 -27.12
C GLU A 51 -1.96 -14.07 -27.59
N GLY A 52 -1.98 -15.08 -26.73
CA GLY A 52 -1.42 -16.40 -27.05
C GLY A 52 0.09 -16.49 -26.84
N PRO A 53 0.77 -17.46 -27.48
CA PRO A 53 2.20 -17.67 -27.32
C PRO A 53 3.03 -16.65 -28.11
N ILE A 54 4.23 -16.35 -27.63
CA ILE A 54 5.26 -15.70 -28.45
C ILE A 54 5.57 -16.61 -29.65
N PRO A 55 5.41 -16.15 -30.90
CA PRO A 55 5.73 -16.95 -32.09
C PRO A 55 7.17 -17.46 -32.08
N ASP A 56 7.34 -18.77 -32.25
CA ASP A 56 8.65 -19.42 -32.32
C ASP A 56 9.50 -18.93 -33.50
N TYR A 57 8.87 -18.47 -34.57
CA TYR A 57 9.51 -17.90 -35.75
C TYR A 57 10.35 -16.64 -35.49
N PHE A 58 10.21 -15.96 -34.34
CA PHE A 58 11.13 -14.88 -33.96
C PHE A 58 12.59 -15.35 -33.95
N GLY A 59 12.84 -16.60 -33.57
CA GLY A 59 14.18 -17.20 -33.58
C GLY A 59 14.83 -17.28 -34.97
N ASN A 60 14.06 -17.14 -36.05
CA ASN A 60 14.58 -17.17 -37.42
C ASN A 60 15.12 -15.81 -37.90
N ILE A 61 14.86 -14.72 -37.17
CA ILE A 61 15.34 -13.37 -37.52
C ILE A 61 16.73 -13.17 -36.89
N SER A 62 17.74 -13.84 -37.44
CA SER A 62 19.09 -13.93 -36.83
C SER A 62 19.80 -12.59 -36.61
N PHE A 63 19.39 -11.52 -37.30
CA PHE A 63 19.97 -10.17 -37.15
C PHE A 63 19.24 -9.29 -36.13
N LEU A 64 18.22 -9.82 -35.45
CA LEU A 64 17.42 -9.07 -34.51
C LEU A 64 18.27 -8.60 -33.32
N LYS A 65 18.24 -7.30 -33.06
CA LYS A 65 18.91 -6.61 -31.95
C LYS A 65 17.93 -6.11 -30.90
N VAL A 66 16.72 -5.76 -31.32
CA VAL A 66 15.68 -5.23 -30.43
C VAL A 66 14.40 -6.02 -30.64
N LEU A 67 13.87 -6.58 -29.56
CA LEU A 67 12.54 -7.13 -29.50
C LEU A 67 11.83 -6.59 -28.26
N ASP A 68 10.82 -5.76 -28.48
CA ASP A 68 9.94 -5.25 -27.43
C ASP A 68 8.52 -5.80 -27.63
N LEU A 69 8.05 -6.62 -26.68
CA LEU A 69 6.71 -7.18 -26.62
C LEU A 69 5.97 -6.76 -25.33
N ARG A 70 6.48 -5.78 -24.59
CA ARG A 70 5.95 -5.45 -23.26
C ARG A 70 4.51 -4.92 -23.30
N SER A 71 3.78 -5.03 -22.20
CA SER A 71 2.39 -4.56 -22.08
C SER A 71 1.48 -5.15 -23.16
N ASN A 72 1.37 -6.48 -23.16
CA ASN A 72 0.50 -7.26 -24.04
C ASN A 72 -0.24 -8.33 -23.19
N SER A 73 -0.90 -9.30 -23.82
CA SER A 73 -1.63 -10.40 -23.17
C SER A 73 -1.05 -11.77 -23.55
N LEU A 74 0.26 -11.85 -23.76
CA LEU A 74 0.95 -13.10 -24.10
C LEU A 74 0.94 -14.04 -22.89
N ASN A 75 0.49 -15.28 -23.06
CA ASN A 75 0.08 -16.15 -21.95
C ASN A 75 0.70 -17.56 -21.95
N SER A 76 1.85 -17.72 -22.61
CA SER A 76 2.56 -19.00 -22.72
C SER A 76 4.00 -18.89 -22.24
N SER A 77 4.77 -19.96 -22.38
CA SER A 77 6.21 -19.97 -22.06
C SER A 77 7.03 -19.20 -23.10
N ILE A 78 8.18 -18.67 -22.67
CA ILE A 78 9.20 -18.11 -23.58
C ILE A 78 9.74 -19.24 -24.48
N PRO A 79 9.60 -19.16 -25.82
CA PRO A 79 10.00 -20.23 -26.71
C PRO A 79 11.53 -20.36 -26.79
N ASN A 80 12.03 -21.60 -26.78
CA ASN A 80 13.48 -21.86 -26.84
C ASN A 80 14.18 -21.27 -28.08
N SER A 81 13.45 -21.10 -29.19
CA SER A 81 13.96 -20.47 -30.39
C SER A 81 14.37 -19.00 -30.17
N LEU A 82 13.83 -18.32 -29.16
CA LEU A 82 14.24 -16.95 -28.84
C LEU A 82 15.69 -16.89 -28.36
N TYR A 83 16.16 -17.94 -27.66
CA TYR A 83 17.51 -18.03 -27.14
C TYR A 83 18.58 -18.26 -28.22
N SER A 84 18.21 -18.47 -29.49
CA SER A 84 19.17 -18.52 -30.60
C SER A 84 19.51 -17.14 -31.17
N LEU A 85 18.87 -16.06 -30.68
CA LEU A 85 19.12 -14.69 -31.12
C LEU A 85 20.34 -14.07 -30.41
N TYR A 86 21.53 -14.58 -30.67
CA TYR A 86 22.77 -14.16 -30.01
C TYR A 86 23.21 -12.70 -30.30
N HIS A 87 22.62 -12.05 -31.31
CA HIS A 87 22.79 -10.61 -31.60
C HIS A 87 21.83 -9.71 -30.83
N LEU A 88 20.87 -10.28 -30.10
CA LEU A 88 19.86 -9.52 -29.38
C LEU A 88 20.51 -8.68 -28.28
N GLN A 89 20.22 -7.38 -28.27
CA GLN A 89 20.76 -6.39 -27.34
C GLN A 89 19.70 -5.89 -26.36
N PHE A 90 18.45 -5.83 -26.80
CA PHE A 90 17.29 -5.41 -26.04
C PHE A 90 16.19 -6.45 -26.17
N LEU A 91 15.78 -7.02 -25.04
CA LEU A 91 14.64 -7.91 -24.93
C LEU A 91 13.73 -7.43 -23.80
N SER A 92 12.52 -6.98 -24.13
CA SER A 92 11.50 -6.69 -23.13
C SER A 92 10.24 -7.52 -23.41
N LEU A 93 9.88 -8.34 -22.42
CA LEU A 93 8.67 -9.17 -22.38
C LEU A 93 7.83 -8.84 -21.14
N GLY A 94 8.12 -7.73 -20.47
CA GLY A 94 7.47 -7.37 -19.22
C GLY A 94 5.97 -7.06 -19.37
N ASP A 95 5.22 -7.05 -18.27
CA ASP A 95 3.79 -6.71 -18.25
C ASP A 95 2.99 -7.57 -19.26
N ASN A 96 3.03 -8.87 -19.05
CA ASN A 96 2.34 -9.89 -19.85
C ASN A 96 1.81 -10.98 -18.88
N GLN A 97 1.33 -12.10 -19.42
CA GLN A 97 0.82 -13.25 -18.66
C GLN A 97 1.71 -14.49 -18.88
N LEU A 98 3.00 -14.30 -19.16
CA LEU A 98 3.92 -15.39 -19.46
C LEU A 98 4.03 -16.34 -18.27
N GLN A 99 4.23 -17.62 -18.57
CA GLN A 99 4.22 -18.69 -17.56
C GLN A 99 5.32 -19.72 -17.82
N GLY A 100 5.59 -20.56 -16.83
CA GLY A 100 6.59 -21.62 -16.91
C GLY A 100 8.00 -21.11 -16.61
N THR A 101 9.00 -21.96 -16.84
CA THR A 101 10.36 -21.73 -16.37
C THR A 101 11.20 -20.92 -17.35
N ILE A 102 11.90 -19.89 -16.87
CA ILE A 102 12.99 -19.24 -17.61
C ILE A 102 14.11 -20.27 -17.81
N SER A 103 14.31 -20.69 -19.07
CA SER A 103 15.33 -21.68 -19.42
C SER A 103 16.74 -21.14 -19.18
N SER A 104 17.66 -22.00 -18.73
CA SER A 104 19.09 -21.65 -18.61
C SER A 104 19.72 -21.31 -19.96
N ALA A 105 19.08 -21.69 -21.07
CA ALA A 105 19.48 -21.27 -22.42
C ALA A 105 19.40 -19.76 -22.63
N ILE A 106 18.76 -19.00 -21.74
CA ILE A 106 18.79 -17.52 -21.78
C ILE A 106 20.21 -16.96 -21.75
N GLY A 107 21.18 -17.68 -21.16
CA GLY A 107 22.61 -17.33 -21.22
C GLY A 107 23.21 -17.32 -22.62
N ASN A 108 22.53 -17.90 -23.63
CA ASN A 108 22.96 -17.83 -25.03
C ASN A 108 22.75 -16.45 -25.67
N LEU A 109 21.98 -15.56 -25.03
CA LEU A 109 21.76 -14.19 -25.48
C LEU A 109 22.98 -13.32 -25.16
N SER A 110 24.16 -13.72 -25.65
CA SER A 110 25.45 -13.18 -25.23
C SER A 110 25.67 -11.70 -25.53
N SER A 111 24.85 -11.07 -26.39
CA SER A 111 24.94 -9.63 -26.69
C SER A 111 23.94 -8.77 -25.91
N VAL A 112 23.11 -9.38 -25.04
CA VAL A 112 22.02 -8.67 -24.38
C VAL A 112 22.56 -7.67 -23.36
N THR A 113 22.06 -6.45 -23.45
CA THR A 113 22.40 -5.34 -22.54
C THR A 113 21.19 -4.90 -21.71
N HIS A 114 19.99 -5.18 -22.22
CA HIS A 114 18.73 -4.89 -21.55
C HIS A 114 17.81 -6.12 -21.60
N LEU A 115 17.48 -6.66 -20.43
CA LEU A 115 16.56 -7.79 -20.26
C LEU A 115 15.49 -7.42 -19.24
N ASP A 116 14.25 -7.34 -19.69
CA ASP A 116 13.08 -7.08 -18.85
C ASP A 116 12.04 -8.18 -19.05
N LEU A 117 11.82 -8.98 -18.00
CA LEU A 117 10.79 -10.02 -17.92
C LEU A 117 9.84 -9.76 -16.75
N SER A 118 9.78 -8.53 -16.24
CA SER A 118 9.02 -8.18 -15.04
C SER A 118 7.50 -8.30 -15.22
N HIS A 119 6.74 -8.37 -14.13
CA HIS A 119 5.28 -8.38 -14.15
C HIS A 119 4.70 -9.48 -15.06
N ASN A 120 5.13 -10.72 -14.81
CA ASN A 120 4.54 -11.92 -15.39
C ASN A 120 4.28 -12.90 -14.24
N ASP A 121 3.22 -12.69 -13.47
CA ASP A 121 2.95 -13.31 -12.15
C ASP A 121 3.10 -14.86 -12.06
N MET A 122 3.23 -15.57 -13.20
CA MET A 122 3.39 -17.02 -13.32
C MET A 122 4.74 -17.49 -13.92
N LEU A 123 5.69 -16.60 -14.21
CA LEU A 123 7.05 -17.00 -14.63
C LEU A 123 7.84 -17.51 -13.43
N GLU A 124 8.46 -18.67 -13.60
CA GLU A 124 9.24 -19.37 -12.60
C GLU A 124 10.70 -19.55 -13.07
N GLY A 125 11.54 -20.09 -12.19
CA GLY A 125 12.92 -20.45 -12.52
C GLY A 125 13.91 -19.81 -11.55
N ARG A 126 15.13 -19.60 -12.04
CA ARG A 126 16.25 -19.03 -11.29
C ARG A 126 16.77 -17.78 -12.01
N LEU A 127 17.58 -17.00 -11.31
CA LEU A 127 18.25 -15.86 -11.91
C LEU A 127 19.14 -16.28 -13.09
N PRO A 128 19.09 -15.57 -14.23
CA PRO A 128 19.91 -15.87 -15.39
C PRO A 128 21.39 -15.58 -15.09
N THR A 129 22.27 -16.45 -15.60
CA THR A 129 23.72 -16.32 -15.50
C THR A 129 24.34 -16.19 -16.89
N SER A 130 25.63 -15.83 -16.95
CA SER A 130 26.42 -15.82 -18.20
C SER A 130 26.00 -14.73 -19.21
N LEU A 131 25.55 -13.57 -18.72
CA LEU A 131 25.14 -12.41 -19.53
C LEU A 131 26.08 -11.20 -19.31
N GLU A 132 27.38 -11.36 -19.58
CA GLU A 132 28.46 -10.42 -19.16
C GLU A 132 28.24 -8.95 -19.56
N TYR A 133 27.53 -8.68 -20.66
CA TYR A 133 27.25 -7.32 -21.16
C TYR A 133 25.96 -6.70 -20.61
N LEU A 134 25.25 -7.42 -19.74
CA LEU A 134 23.97 -6.98 -19.20
C LEU A 134 24.15 -5.71 -18.37
N SER A 135 23.39 -4.67 -18.73
CA SER A 135 23.39 -3.39 -18.03
C SER A 135 22.08 -3.13 -17.28
N TYR A 136 20.99 -3.73 -17.75
CA TYR A 136 19.67 -3.64 -17.14
C TYR A 136 19.06 -5.04 -17.05
N LEU A 137 18.72 -5.46 -15.83
CA LEU A 137 17.98 -6.68 -15.53
C LEU A 137 16.76 -6.32 -14.69
N SER A 138 15.57 -6.62 -15.19
CA SER A 138 14.35 -6.63 -14.39
C SER A 138 13.62 -7.96 -14.50
N LEU A 139 13.42 -8.61 -13.35
CA LEU A 139 12.58 -9.80 -13.16
C LEU A 139 11.53 -9.54 -12.06
N ALA A 140 11.26 -8.28 -11.74
CA ALA A 140 10.33 -7.90 -10.67
C ALA A 140 8.95 -8.55 -10.84
N GLN A 141 8.28 -8.88 -9.74
CA GLN A 141 6.90 -9.40 -9.72
C GLN A 141 6.73 -10.65 -10.62
N ASN A 142 7.37 -11.73 -10.18
CA ASN A 142 7.34 -13.06 -10.79
C ASN A 142 7.39 -14.13 -9.67
N LYS A 143 7.62 -15.40 -10.02
CA LYS A 143 7.85 -16.52 -9.07
C LYS A 143 9.28 -17.06 -9.17
N ILE A 144 10.26 -16.19 -9.41
CA ILE A 144 11.68 -16.58 -9.48
C ILE A 144 12.15 -17.01 -8.08
N SER A 145 12.83 -18.15 -8.00
CA SER A 145 13.21 -18.79 -6.75
C SER A 145 14.69 -19.19 -6.72
N GLY A 146 15.13 -19.64 -5.54
CA GLY A 146 16.52 -20.01 -5.28
C GLY A 146 17.39 -18.80 -4.92
N PRO A 147 18.71 -19.02 -4.72
CA PRO A 147 19.61 -17.97 -4.28
C PRO A 147 20.02 -17.03 -5.40
N ILE A 148 20.42 -15.81 -5.01
CA ILE A 148 21.22 -14.94 -5.86
C ILE A 148 22.59 -15.62 -6.04
N PRO A 149 22.96 -16.06 -7.26
CA PRO A 149 24.19 -16.81 -7.47
C PRO A 149 25.43 -15.90 -7.35
N SER A 150 26.57 -16.45 -6.92
CA SER A 150 27.81 -15.68 -6.82
C SER A 150 28.30 -15.16 -8.18
N SER A 151 27.97 -15.83 -9.28
CA SER A 151 28.26 -15.37 -10.65
C SER A 151 27.57 -14.05 -11.01
N ILE A 152 26.65 -13.53 -10.19
CA ILE A 152 26.10 -12.17 -10.40
C ILE A 152 27.21 -11.11 -10.47
N GLY A 153 28.31 -11.29 -9.74
CA GLY A 153 29.46 -10.38 -9.77
C GLY A 153 30.23 -10.36 -11.09
N GLU A 154 29.95 -11.27 -12.02
CA GLU A 154 30.53 -11.26 -13.38
C GLU A 154 29.83 -10.23 -14.29
N LEU A 155 28.66 -9.71 -13.89
CA LEU A 155 27.88 -8.73 -14.65
C LEU A 155 28.41 -7.30 -14.45
N TRP A 156 29.69 -7.05 -14.74
CA TRP A 156 30.37 -5.77 -14.40
C TRP A 156 29.73 -4.52 -15.02
N SER A 157 28.96 -4.69 -16.09
CA SER A 157 28.23 -3.62 -16.79
C SER A 157 26.87 -3.28 -16.17
N LEU A 158 26.42 -4.05 -15.17
CA LEU A 158 25.09 -3.96 -14.59
C LEU A 158 24.92 -2.64 -13.82
N LYS A 159 23.89 -1.89 -14.21
CA LYS A 159 23.52 -0.59 -13.63
C LYS A 159 22.18 -0.66 -12.93
N PHE A 160 21.28 -1.49 -13.43
CA PHE A 160 19.93 -1.66 -12.91
C PHE A 160 19.67 -3.14 -12.67
N PHE A 161 19.42 -3.49 -11.42
CA PHE A 161 19.09 -4.85 -10.99
C PHE A 161 17.83 -4.78 -10.13
N ASP A 162 16.71 -5.23 -10.70
CA ASP A 162 15.42 -5.30 -10.01
C ASP A 162 14.88 -6.74 -10.10
N VAL A 163 14.83 -7.38 -8.95
CA VAL A 163 14.30 -8.74 -8.78
C VAL A 163 13.31 -8.78 -7.62
N SER A 164 12.72 -7.62 -7.31
CA SER A 164 11.74 -7.44 -6.25
C SER A 164 10.51 -8.32 -6.43
N LYS A 165 9.76 -8.58 -5.36
CA LYS A 165 8.48 -9.33 -5.40
C LYS A 165 8.63 -10.70 -6.05
N ASN A 166 9.53 -11.52 -5.51
CA ASN A 166 9.84 -12.86 -5.98
C ASN A 166 9.94 -13.84 -4.78
N GLN A 167 10.47 -15.03 -5.02
CA GLN A 167 10.67 -16.08 -4.02
C GLN A 167 12.16 -16.40 -3.82
N LEU A 168 13.03 -15.42 -4.05
CA LEU A 168 14.48 -15.57 -3.87
C LEU A 168 14.79 -15.83 -2.39
N ASN A 169 15.76 -16.70 -2.12
CA ASN A 169 16.10 -17.12 -0.77
C ASN A 169 17.62 -17.22 -0.55
N GLY A 170 18.04 -17.57 0.66
CA GLY A 170 19.45 -17.61 1.01
C GLY A 170 20.07 -16.22 1.15
N GLN A 171 21.40 -16.17 1.20
CA GLN A 171 22.14 -14.95 1.48
C GLN A 171 22.38 -14.11 0.22
N ILE A 172 22.45 -12.80 0.41
CA ILE A 172 22.96 -11.90 -0.63
C ILE A 172 24.48 -12.15 -0.77
N PRO A 173 24.98 -12.55 -1.96
CA PRO A 173 26.38 -12.94 -2.11
C PRO A 173 27.33 -11.74 -2.06
N LEU A 174 28.54 -11.95 -1.50
CA LEU A 174 29.59 -10.92 -1.42
C LEU A 174 30.04 -10.39 -2.79
N SER A 175 29.88 -11.19 -3.85
CA SER A 175 30.24 -10.80 -5.21
C SER A 175 29.42 -9.66 -5.78
N ILE A 176 28.34 -9.23 -5.11
CA ILE A 176 27.66 -7.96 -5.44
C ILE A 176 28.62 -6.77 -5.35
N GLY A 177 29.64 -6.83 -4.49
CA GLY A 177 30.68 -5.79 -4.41
C GLY A 177 31.44 -5.54 -5.73
N GLU A 178 31.45 -6.52 -6.65
CA GLU A 178 32.11 -6.40 -7.96
C GLU A 178 31.31 -5.55 -8.96
N LEU A 179 30.04 -5.25 -8.66
CA LEU A 179 29.13 -4.49 -9.52
C LEU A 179 29.36 -2.98 -9.42
N SER A 180 30.57 -2.52 -9.74
CA SER A 180 30.99 -1.11 -9.61
C SER A 180 30.13 -0.09 -10.39
N SER A 181 29.43 -0.54 -11.44
CA SER A 181 28.52 0.28 -12.24
C SER A 181 27.09 0.38 -11.66
N LEU A 182 26.77 -0.36 -10.61
CA LEU A 182 25.42 -0.53 -10.11
C LEU A 182 24.87 0.79 -9.54
N LYS A 183 23.70 1.20 -10.02
CA LYS A 183 23.00 2.43 -9.61
C LYS A 183 21.69 2.14 -8.90
N PHE A 184 20.99 1.10 -9.34
CA PHE A 184 19.71 0.69 -8.81
C PHE A 184 19.78 -0.78 -8.44
N PHE A 185 19.56 -1.08 -7.16
CA PHE A 185 19.51 -2.43 -6.63
C PHE A 185 18.22 -2.59 -5.83
N ASP A 186 17.33 -3.44 -6.32
CA ASP A 186 16.08 -3.78 -5.66
C ASP A 186 15.91 -5.29 -5.58
N VAL A 187 15.91 -5.80 -4.35
CA VAL A 187 15.64 -7.20 -4.00
C VAL A 187 14.50 -7.31 -2.98
N SER A 188 13.70 -6.26 -2.86
CA SER A 188 12.62 -6.17 -1.88
C SER A 188 11.57 -7.26 -2.06
N GLU A 189 10.81 -7.56 -1.01
CA GLU A 189 9.70 -8.52 -1.05
C GLU A 189 10.14 -9.91 -1.57
N ASN A 190 11.13 -10.49 -0.87
CA ASN A 190 11.68 -11.81 -1.13
C ASN A 190 11.86 -12.57 0.21
N GLN A 191 12.56 -13.71 0.18
CA GLN A 191 12.85 -14.56 1.35
C GLN A 191 14.36 -14.59 1.66
N LEU A 192 15.09 -13.53 1.31
CA LEU A 192 16.54 -13.44 1.53
C LEU A 192 16.85 -13.38 3.02
N ASN A 193 17.90 -14.08 3.45
CA ASN A 193 18.26 -14.24 4.86
C ASN A 193 19.76 -14.02 5.12
N GLY A 194 20.17 -14.16 6.38
CA GLY A 194 21.54 -13.87 6.81
C GLY A 194 21.82 -12.39 6.97
N THR A 195 23.09 -12.01 6.97
CA THR A 195 23.54 -10.64 7.26
C THR A 195 23.55 -9.76 6.02
N PHE A 196 23.31 -8.46 6.19
CA PHE A 196 23.54 -7.48 5.12
C PHE A 196 25.04 -7.40 4.76
N PRO A 197 25.45 -7.60 3.50
CA PRO A 197 26.87 -7.70 3.15
C PRO A 197 27.66 -6.40 3.28
N LEU A 198 28.87 -6.47 3.85
CA LEU A 198 29.77 -5.32 3.98
C LEU A 198 30.21 -4.72 2.64
N CYS A 199 30.26 -5.53 1.58
CA CYS A 199 30.70 -5.10 0.24
C CYS A 199 29.81 -4.01 -0.38
N PHE A 200 28.56 -3.82 0.08
CA PHE A 200 27.73 -2.69 -0.35
C PHE A 200 28.39 -1.34 -0.10
N GLY A 201 29.23 -1.23 0.94
CA GLY A 201 29.97 -0.02 1.24
C GLY A 201 30.97 0.40 0.14
N GLN A 202 31.20 -0.44 -0.88
CA GLN A 202 32.10 -0.19 -2.02
C GLN A 202 31.37 0.26 -3.29
N LEU A 203 30.03 0.26 -3.32
CA LEU A 203 29.24 0.55 -4.51
C LEU A 203 29.04 2.06 -4.71
N GLU A 204 30.10 2.78 -5.09
CA GLU A 204 30.12 4.25 -5.21
C GLU A 204 29.07 4.83 -6.18
N SER A 205 28.67 4.05 -7.18
CA SER A 205 27.68 4.44 -8.18
C SER A 205 26.23 4.37 -7.67
N LEU A 206 25.98 3.70 -6.53
CA LEU A 206 24.65 3.33 -6.08
C LEU A 206 23.80 4.57 -5.72
N GLU A 207 22.63 4.68 -6.33
CA GLU A 207 21.67 5.77 -6.16
C GLU A 207 20.42 5.32 -5.38
N THR A 208 19.98 4.08 -5.62
CA THR A 208 18.84 3.44 -4.96
C THR A 208 19.23 2.06 -4.46
N LEU A 209 18.97 1.82 -3.19
CA LEU A 209 19.17 0.55 -2.51
C LEU A 209 17.87 0.16 -1.82
N ASP A 210 17.20 -0.87 -2.33
CA ASP A 210 16.01 -1.47 -1.73
C ASP A 210 16.24 -2.96 -1.45
N PHE A 211 16.10 -3.33 -0.18
CA PHE A 211 16.15 -4.71 0.28
C PHE A 211 15.11 -4.96 1.39
N GLY A 212 14.04 -4.15 1.41
CA GLY A 212 12.95 -4.28 2.37
C GLY A 212 12.19 -5.61 2.24
N TYR A 213 11.36 -5.94 3.24
CA TYR A 213 10.49 -7.12 3.23
C TYR A 213 11.25 -8.41 2.92
N ASN A 214 12.26 -8.68 3.74
CA ASN A 214 13.09 -9.88 3.67
C ASN A 214 13.29 -10.45 5.08
N LEU A 215 14.13 -11.47 5.21
CA LEU A 215 14.46 -12.15 6.46
C LEU A 215 15.89 -11.85 6.91
N LEU A 216 16.47 -10.72 6.49
CA LEU A 216 17.84 -10.35 6.87
C LEU A 216 17.91 -10.04 8.36
N GLU A 217 19.02 -10.41 8.98
CA GLU A 217 19.25 -10.26 10.41
C GLU A 217 20.69 -9.86 10.74
N GLY A 218 20.92 -9.49 11.99
CA GLY A 218 22.25 -9.14 12.49
C GLY A 218 22.48 -7.63 12.55
N VAL A 219 23.76 -7.25 12.71
CA VAL A 219 24.16 -5.87 13.00
C VAL A 219 24.65 -5.19 11.74
N VAL A 220 24.07 -4.03 11.44
CA VAL A 220 24.51 -3.09 10.42
C VAL A 220 25.31 -1.98 11.10
N LEU A 221 26.47 -1.67 10.53
CA LEU A 221 27.40 -0.63 10.98
C LEU A 221 27.56 0.42 9.88
N GLU A 222 28.11 1.59 10.22
CA GLU A 222 28.38 2.67 9.26
C GLU A 222 29.25 2.24 8.06
N THR A 223 30.09 1.22 8.24
CA THR A 223 30.99 0.70 7.21
C THR A 223 30.26 0.04 6.05
N HIS A 224 29.01 -0.40 6.24
CA HIS A 224 28.16 -0.93 5.16
C HIS A 224 27.76 0.16 4.15
N PHE A 225 27.96 1.43 4.49
CA PHE A 225 27.55 2.56 3.67
C PHE A 225 28.68 3.54 3.35
N SER A 226 29.94 3.20 3.64
CA SER A 226 31.04 4.17 3.73
C SER A 226 31.35 4.97 2.45
N HIS A 227 31.18 4.38 1.27
CA HIS A 227 31.47 5.06 -0.02
C HIS A 227 30.21 5.37 -0.84
N LEU A 228 29.02 5.24 -0.27
CA LEU A 228 27.75 5.42 -0.97
C LEU A 228 27.38 6.90 -1.20
N THR A 229 28.31 7.72 -1.69
CA THR A 229 28.15 9.18 -1.81
C THR A 229 26.99 9.63 -2.71
N ARG A 230 26.52 8.75 -3.61
CA ARG A 230 25.44 9.02 -4.57
C ARG A 230 24.07 8.50 -4.11
N LEU A 231 23.97 7.88 -2.94
CA LEU A 231 22.74 7.27 -2.47
C LEU A 231 21.68 8.34 -2.16
N THR A 232 20.52 8.19 -2.78
CA THR A 232 19.37 9.08 -2.63
C THR A 232 18.15 8.38 -2.04
N THR A 233 18.07 7.05 -2.17
CA THR A 233 16.96 6.24 -1.68
C THR A 233 17.51 5.02 -0.96
N LEU A 234 17.20 4.90 0.33
CA LEU A 234 17.50 3.73 1.15
C LEU A 234 16.19 3.15 1.68
N LYS A 235 15.83 1.95 1.24
CA LYS A 235 14.64 1.23 1.66
C LYS A 235 15.03 -0.14 2.15
N ALA A 236 14.67 -0.44 3.38
CA ALA A 236 15.06 -1.67 4.03
C ALA A 236 14.08 -2.11 5.12
N SER A 237 12.91 -1.47 5.20
CA SER A 237 11.86 -1.79 6.16
C SER A 237 11.53 -3.28 6.17
N HIS A 238 10.99 -3.80 7.27
CA HIS A 238 10.60 -5.21 7.42
C HIS A 238 11.76 -6.19 7.21
N ASN A 239 12.80 -6.01 8.01
CA ASN A 239 13.89 -6.98 8.24
C ASN A 239 14.14 -7.07 9.75
N ARG A 240 15.01 -7.98 10.21
CA ARG A 240 15.40 -8.17 11.62
C ARG A 240 16.78 -7.56 11.91
N LEU A 241 17.05 -6.39 11.35
CA LEU A 241 18.35 -5.75 11.41
C LEU A 241 18.45 -4.80 12.59
N LYS A 242 19.63 -4.77 13.22
CA LYS A 242 19.98 -3.78 14.25
C LYS A 242 21.00 -2.81 13.67
N PHE A 243 20.76 -1.51 13.80
CA PHE A 243 21.72 -0.51 13.33
C PHE A 243 22.46 0.13 14.50
N GLU A 244 23.78 -0.04 14.53
CA GLU A 244 24.65 0.46 15.61
C GLU A 244 25.78 1.33 15.07
N PRO A 245 25.48 2.51 14.48
CA PRO A 245 26.52 3.39 13.99
C PRO A 245 27.30 4.02 15.15
N ASN A 246 28.56 4.39 14.90
CA ASN A 246 29.27 5.29 15.80
C ASN A 246 28.45 6.58 16.04
N SER A 247 28.37 7.05 17.29
CA SER A 247 27.60 8.26 17.66
C SER A 247 28.04 9.54 16.93
N SER A 248 29.28 9.57 16.43
CA SER A 248 29.84 10.68 15.65
C SER A 248 29.74 10.45 14.14
N TRP A 249 29.04 9.42 13.70
CA TRP A 249 28.91 9.10 12.29
C TRP A 249 28.17 10.19 11.52
N ILE A 250 28.76 10.57 10.39
CA ILE A 250 28.19 11.45 9.39
C ILE A 250 28.02 10.60 8.13
N PRO A 251 26.78 10.31 7.71
CA PRO A 251 26.55 9.54 6.49
C PRO A 251 27.16 10.26 5.28
N PRO A 252 27.81 9.53 4.35
CA PRO A 252 28.42 10.12 3.16
C PRO A 252 27.40 10.55 2.10
N PHE A 253 26.12 10.22 2.30
CA PHE A 253 25.03 10.44 1.36
C PHE A 253 24.05 11.51 1.82
N GLN A 254 23.21 11.95 0.88
CA GLN A 254 22.08 12.85 1.10
C GLN A 254 20.81 12.20 0.53
N CYS A 255 20.22 11.32 1.33
CA CYS A 255 18.99 10.63 0.97
C CYS A 255 17.79 11.59 0.97
N ARG A 256 16.94 11.40 -0.04
CA ARG A 256 15.59 11.95 -0.11
C ARG A 256 14.58 11.05 0.60
N ILE A 257 14.78 9.73 0.49
CA ILE A 257 13.89 8.71 1.04
C ILE A 257 14.71 7.77 1.94
N ILE A 258 14.26 7.60 3.17
CA ILE A 258 14.80 6.60 4.11
C ILE A 258 13.63 5.82 4.70
N GLU A 259 13.58 4.52 4.48
CA GLU A 259 12.57 3.62 5.04
C GLU A 259 13.26 2.45 5.74
N LEU A 260 13.27 2.49 7.08
CA LEU A 260 13.95 1.54 7.96
C LEU A 260 12.98 0.96 9.01
N GLY A 261 11.68 0.97 8.74
CA GLY A 261 10.67 0.47 9.67
C GLY A 261 10.92 -0.99 10.07
N HIS A 262 10.57 -1.35 11.30
CA HIS A 262 10.79 -2.70 11.88
C HIS A 262 12.26 -3.10 12.11
N TRP A 263 13.23 -2.21 11.92
CA TRP A 263 14.61 -2.41 12.39
C TRP A 263 14.71 -2.24 13.92
N ASN A 264 15.89 -2.44 14.50
CA ASN A 264 16.21 -1.98 15.85
C ASN A 264 17.19 -0.80 15.75
N LEU A 265 16.66 0.42 15.87
CA LEU A 265 17.44 1.67 15.83
C LEU A 265 17.56 2.35 17.21
N GLY A 266 16.62 2.04 18.11
CA GLY A 266 16.55 2.65 19.43
C GLY A 266 17.64 2.20 20.41
N PRO A 267 17.61 2.71 21.65
CA PRO A 267 16.52 3.50 22.23
C PRO A 267 16.57 5.00 21.89
N LYS A 268 17.70 5.54 21.42
CA LYS A 268 17.86 6.98 21.19
C LYS A 268 17.29 7.40 19.84
N PHE A 269 16.87 8.67 19.73
CA PHE A 269 16.50 9.21 18.42
C PHE A 269 17.74 9.27 17.49
N PRO A 270 17.67 8.80 16.23
CA PRO A 270 18.86 8.70 15.37
C PRO A 270 19.47 10.07 15.03
N HIS A 271 20.59 10.41 15.69
CA HIS A 271 21.23 11.74 15.56
C HIS A 271 21.78 12.01 14.15
N TRP A 272 22.20 10.97 13.43
CA TRP A 272 22.77 11.09 12.09
C TRP A 272 21.77 11.62 11.04
N LEU A 273 20.46 11.53 11.31
CA LEU A 273 19.41 12.12 10.45
C LEU A 273 19.56 13.63 10.30
N LYS A 274 20.15 14.31 11.29
CA LYS A 274 20.43 15.76 11.25
C LYS A 274 21.28 16.16 10.04
N PHE A 275 22.06 15.24 9.48
CA PHE A 275 22.93 15.50 8.34
C PHE A 275 22.23 15.30 6.99
N GLN A 276 20.99 14.81 6.94
CA GLN A 276 20.24 14.57 5.70
C GLN A 276 19.46 15.83 5.30
N LYS A 277 20.05 16.68 4.47
CA LYS A 277 19.47 17.98 4.09
C LYS A 277 18.36 17.88 3.06
N ASN A 278 18.28 16.77 2.31
CA ASN A 278 17.32 16.56 1.24
C ASN A 278 16.17 15.61 1.64
N LEU A 279 16.09 15.22 2.91
CA LEU A 279 15.16 14.20 3.40
C LEU A 279 13.72 14.71 3.30
N SER A 280 12.91 14.09 2.43
CA SER A 280 11.50 14.42 2.23
C SER A 280 10.56 13.26 2.60
N SER A 281 11.07 12.02 2.70
CA SER A 281 10.28 10.85 3.12
C SER A 281 11.06 10.06 4.16
N LEU A 282 10.46 9.82 5.32
CA LEU A 282 11.05 9.04 6.40
C LEU A 282 10.05 8.04 6.97
N ASP A 283 10.43 6.77 7.01
CA ASP A 283 9.80 5.72 7.82
C ASP A 283 10.83 5.14 8.80
N ILE A 284 10.62 5.38 10.09
CA ILE A 284 11.33 4.72 11.19
C ILE A 284 10.30 4.20 12.21
N SER A 285 9.20 3.66 11.70
CA SER A 285 8.16 3.02 12.51
C SER A 285 8.63 1.70 13.11
N HIS A 286 8.15 1.36 14.31
CA HIS A 286 8.47 0.11 14.99
C HIS A 286 9.99 -0.15 15.13
N VAL A 287 10.78 0.88 15.46
CA VAL A 287 12.24 0.74 15.59
C VAL A 287 12.79 0.80 17.01
N GLY A 288 11.89 0.81 17.99
CA GLY A 288 12.22 0.74 19.41
C GLY A 288 12.78 2.04 19.99
N ILE A 289 12.50 3.20 19.39
CA ILE A 289 12.94 4.49 19.95
C ILE A 289 12.10 4.81 21.20
N SER A 290 12.76 5.15 22.29
CA SER A 290 12.16 5.48 23.59
C SER A 290 12.69 6.83 24.12
N ASP A 291 12.87 7.80 23.22
CA ASP A 291 13.49 9.10 23.45
C ASP A 291 12.47 10.24 23.23
N VAL A 292 12.87 11.48 23.48
CA VAL A 292 12.09 12.66 23.09
C VAL A 292 12.38 13.00 21.63
N MET A 293 11.34 13.31 20.85
CA MET A 293 11.53 13.78 19.47
C MET A 293 12.27 15.14 19.47
N PRO A 294 13.48 15.25 18.89
CA PRO A 294 14.25 16.47 19.01
C PRO A 294 13.68 17.64 18.19
N THR A 295 13.76 18.86 18.72
CA THR A 295 13.27 20.06 18.01
C THR A 295 14.03 20.36 16.71
N TRP A 296 15.30 19.96 16.60
CA TRP A 296 16.07 20.12 15.36
C TRP A 296 15.47 19.29 14.23
N PHE A 297 14.81 18.18 14.53
CA PHE A 297 14.25 17.27 13.53
C PHE A 297 13.07 17.92 12.80
N LEU A 298 12.19 18.59 13.54
CA LEU A 298 11.08 19.38 12.99
C LEU A 298 11.53 20.64 12.24
N ASN A 299 12.81 21.03 12.37
CA ASN A 299 13.43 22.19 11.75
C ASN A 299 14.46 21.81 10.67
N LEU A 300 14.38 20.59 10.14
CA LEU A 300 15.17 20.21 8.98
C LEU A 300 14.84 21.13 7.78
N PRO A 301 15.82 21.39 6.89
CA PRO A 301 15.66 22.38 5.82
C PRO A 301 14.68 21.94 4.73
N THR A 302 14.49 20.64 4.55
CA THR A 302 13.52 20.08 3.59
C THR A 302 12.22 19.80 4.30
N LEU A 303 11.12 20.14 3.63
CA LEU A 303 9.77 19.80 4.07
C LEU A 303 9.55 18.29 3.89
N PHE A 304 9.13 17.61 4.95
CA PHE A 304 8.69 16.22 4.81
C PHE A 304 7.39 16.18 4.00
N GLU A 305 7.31 15.33 3.00
CA GLU A 305 6.04 14.95 2.38
C GLU A 305 5.43 13.77 3.13
N TYR A 306 6.27 12.81 3.55
CA TYR A 306 5.85 11.62 4.29
C TYR A 306 6.70 11.44 5.55
N LEU A 307 6.04 11.32 6.69
CA LEU A 307 6.69 11.04 7.97
C LEU A 307 5.93 9.95 8.72
N ASN A 308 6.59 8.82 8.95
CA ASN A 308 6.09 7.73 9.77
C ASN A 308 7.05 7.42 10.93
N LEU A 309 6.62 7.75 12.14
CA LEU A 309 7.30 7.45 13.41
C LEU A 309 6.47 6.52 14.30
N SER A 310 5.46 5.86 13.74
CA SER A 310 4.48 5.09 14.52
C SER A 310 5.08 3.88 15.23
N SER A 311 4.36 3.36 16.21
CA SER A 311 4.75 2.14 16.96
C SER A 311 6.13 2.26 17.64
N ASN A 312 6.41 3.41 18.24
CA ASN A 312 7.61 3.63 19.06
C ASN A 312 7.19 3.98 20.50
N GLN A 313 8.14 4.42 21.32
CA GLN A 313 7.93 4.90 22.69
C GLN A 313 8.36 6.37 22.79
N LEU A 314 8.14 7.15 21.73
CA LEU A 314 8.52 8.56 21.70
C LEU A 314 7.69 9.36 22.70
N THR A 315 8.34 10.29 23.38
CA THR A 315 7.71 11.13 24.42
C THR A 315 7.89 12.62 24.12
N GLY A 316 7.25 13.46 24.95
CA GLY A 316 7.33 14.91 24.89
C GLY A 316 6.13 15.55 24.18
N GLU A 317 6.14 16.87 24.15
CA GLU A 317 5.11 17.67 23.47
C GLU A 317 5.54 18.03 22.05
N ILE A 318 4.55 18.13 21.15
CA ILE A 318 4.75 18.56 19.77
C ILE A 318 3.94 19.83 19.54
N SER A 319 4.61 20.98 19.43
CA SER A 319 3.90 22.25 19.19
C SER A 319 3.48 22.44 17.73
N TYR A 320 4.26 21.90 16.79
CA TYR A 320 3.98 22.00 15.36
C TYR A 320 4.58 20.82 14.58
N LEU A 321 3.98 20.52 13.42
CA LEU A 321 4.44 19.53 12.46
C LEU A 321 4.65 20.22 11.12
N ASN A 322 5.90 20.25 10.65
CA ASN A 322 6.27 20.80 9.35
C ASN A 322 6.28 19.67 8.31
N VAL A 323 5.10 19.16 7.97
CA VAL A 323 4.91 18.05 7.02
C VAL A 323 3.81 18.40 6.02
N GLY A 324 4.11 18.18 4.75
CA GLY A 324 3.34 18.60 3.58
C GLY A 324 2.10 17.76 3.33
N ASP A 325 2.15 16.44 3.57
CA ASP A 325 1.12 15.53 3.09
C ASP A 325 0.67 14.48 4.12
N ILE A 326 1.57 13.60 4.58
CA ILE A 326 1.23 12.46 5.45
C ILE A 326 2.09 12.46 6.72
N VAL A 327 1.41 12.35 7.87
CA VAL A 327 2.04 12.12 9.17
C VAL A 327 1.38 10.95 9.89
N ASP A 328 2.19 9.97 10.28
CA ASP A 328 1.81 8.92 11.22
C ASP A 328 2.73 8.92 12.45
N LEU A 329 2.17 9.31 13.59
CA LEU A 329 2.78 9.28 14.92
C LEU A 329 2.04 8.34 15.87
N SER A 330 1.18 7.47 15.33
CA SER A 330 0.33 6.60 16.13
C SER A 330 1.13 5.62 17.00
N SER A 331 0.53 5.15 18.09
CA SER A 331 1.15 4.20 19.03
C SER A 331 2.51 4.69 19.55
N ASN A 332 2.47 5.80 20.28
CA ASN A 332 3.61 6.41 20.96
C ASN A 332 3.19 6.90 22.36
N SER A 333 4.00 7.73 23.01
CA SER A 333 3.73 8.32 24.32
C SER A 333 3.82 9.85 24.30
N PHE A 334 3.41 10.47 23.18
CA PHE A 334 3.37 11.93 23.06
C PHE A 334 2.30 12.53 23.98
N THR A 335 2.60 13.70 24.53
CA THR A 335 1.75 14.41 25.50
C THR A 335 1.43 15.83 25.04
N GLY A 336 0.59 16.53 25.79
CA GLY A 336 0.27 17.95 25.53
C GLY A 336 -0.86 18.13 24.51
N PRO A 337 -1.09 19.36 24.03
CA PRO A 337 -2.13 19.66 23.05
C PRO A 337 -1.83 19.09 21.66
N LEU A 338 -2.86 19.02 20.80
CA LEU A 338 -2.67 18.69 19.39
C LEU A 338 -1.75 19.71 18.69
N PRO A 339 -0.81 19.25 17.84
CA PRO A 339 0.14 20.13 17.17
C PRO A 339 -0.52 21.02 16.11
N ARG A 340 0.11 22.17 15.82
CA ARG A 340 -0.19 22.93 14.61
C ARG A 340 0.33 22.18 13.39
N VAL A 341 -0.44 22.16 12.31
CA VAL A 341 -0.09 21.48 11.06
C VAL A 341 -0.09 22.45 9.88
N LEU A 342 0.57 22.08 8.78
CA LEU A 342 0.50 22.83 7.53
C LEU A 342 -0.87 22.67 6.87
N SER A 343 -1.31 23.69 6.14
CA SER A 343 -2.59 23.69 5.40
C SER A 343 -2.65 22.65 4.29
N SER A 344 -1.50 22.19 3.81
CA SER A 344 -1.40 21.16 2.77
C SER A 344 -1.59 19.75 3.30
N LEU A 345 -1.50 19.54 4.63
CA LEU A 345 -1.54 18.21 5.23
C LEU A 345 -2.89 17.53 4.94
N ARG A 346 -2.85 16.32 4.39
CA ARG A 346 -4.04 15.55 4.00
C ARG A 346 -4.33 14.38 4.92
N PHE A 347 -3.31 13.83 5.58
CA PHE A 347 -3.44 12.63 6.40
C PHE A 347 -2.70 12.77 7.73
N LEU A 348 -3.45 12.66 8.83
CA LEU A 348 -2.92 12.81 10.18
C LEU A 348 -3.37 11.64 11.06
N PHE A 349 -2.40 10.82 11.47
CA PHE A 349 -2.58 9.70 12.39
C PHE A 349 -1.82 9.98 13.70
N LEU A 350 -2.55 10.22 14.79
CA LEU A 350 -2.04 10.45 16.14
C LEU A 350 -2.63 9.45 17.15
N SER A 351 -3.29 8.40 16.67
CA SER A 351 -3.98 7.42 17.49
C SER A 351 -3.07 6.79 18.54
N ASN A 352 -3.63 6.36 19.68
CA ASN A 352 -2.89 5.66 20.73
C ASN A 352 -1.66 6.46 21.24
N ASN A 353 -1.96 7.61 21.84
CA ASN A 353 -0.99 8.52 22.46
C ASN A 353 -1.60 9.11 23.75
N SER A 354 -1.00 10.15 24.31
CA SER A 354 -1.51 10.90 25.47
C SER A 354 -1.77 12.38 25.13
N PHE A 355 -2.13 12.68 23.88
CA PHE A 355 -2.55 14.04 23.49
C PHE A 355 -3.81 14.45 24.26
N SER A 356 -3.89 15.70 24.68
CA SER A 356 -4.94 16.22 25.56
C SER A 356 -5.42 17.61 25.11
N GLY A 357 -6.44 18.14 25.78
CA GLY A 357 -6.99 19.47 25.44
C GLY A 357 -8.00 19.43 24.30
N SER A 358 -8.29 20.61 23.75
CA SER A 358 -9.41 20.83 22.81
C SER A 358 -9.03 20.64 21.35
N LEU A 359 -9.99 20.16 20.55
CA LEU A 359 -9.90 20.06 19.09
C LEU A 359 -9.99 21.43 18.37
N HIS A 360 -10.40 22.49 19.06
CA HIS A 360 -10.78 23.77 18.46
C HIS A 360 -9.72 24.37 17.54
N GLN A 361 -8.46 24.37 17.97
CA GLN A 361 -7.37 25.00 17.20
C GLN A 361 -7.09 24.27 15.88
N LEU A 362 -7.26 22.94 15.84
CA LEU A 362 -7.03 22.14 14.65
C LEU A 362 -8.21 22.25 13.68
N ILE A 363 -9.43 22.04 14.19
CA ILE A 363 -10.63 21.98 13.35
C ILE A 363 -11.02 23.36 12.85
N CYS A 364 -11.03 24.40 13.70
CA CYS A 364 -11.45 25.74 13.30
C CYS A 364 -10.35 26.55 12.57
N ASN A 365 -9.33 25.88 12.01
CA ASN A 365 -8.33 26.53 11.18
C ASN A 365 -8.82 26.58 9.72
N PRO A 366 -9.29 27.74 9.21
CA PRO A 366 -9.90 27.84 7.88
C PRO A 366 -8.90 27.61 6.74
N SER A 367 -7.60 27.61 7.02
CA SER A 367 -6.58 27.32 6.00
C SER A 367 -6.42 25.82 5.75
N LEU A 368 -6.84 24.97 6.68
CA LEU A 368 -6.72 23.52 6.57
C LEU A 368 -7.95 22.97 5.84
N THR A 369 -7.91 22.95 4.50
CA THR A 369 -9.05 22.53 3.66
C THR A 369 -8.84 21.18 2.99
N GLY A 370 -7.59 20.70 2.92
CA GLY A 370 -7.21 19.46 2.23
C GLY A 370 -7.26 18.18 3.07
N MET A 371 -7.78 18.23 4.32
CA MET A 371 -7.76 17.08 5.21
C MET A 371 -8.69 15.97 4.71
N ILE A 372 -8.11 14.80 4.42
CA ILE A 372 -8.83 13.59 3.98
C ILE A 372 -9.02 12.62 5.15
N THR A 373 -8.00 12.46 5.99
CA THR A 373 -8.00 11.50 7.12
C THR A 373 -7.52 12.14 8.41
N LEU A 374 -8.36 12.10 9.45
CA LEU A 374 -8.00 12.50 10.80
C LEU A 374 -8.27 11.36 11.79
N TYR A 375 -7.21 10.67 12.19
CA TYR A 375 -7.25 9.57 13.16
C TYR A 375 -6.52 9.99 14.42
N ILE A 376 -7.26 10.32 15.46
CA ILE A 376 -6.72 10.82 16.74
C ILE A 376 -7.39 10.13 17.93
N ASP A 377 -7.87 8.90 17.69
CA ASP A 377 -8.52 8.07 18.70
C ASP A 377 -7.54 7.60 19.79
N THR A 378 -8.06 7.09 20.90
CA THR A 378 -7.25 6.52 21.99
C THR A 378 -6.23 7.54 22.52
N ASN A 379 -6.76 8.66 23.01
CA ASN A 379 -6.01 9.80 23.55
C ASN A 379 -6.76 10.38 24.78
N LEU A 380 -6.33 11.54 25.28
CA LEU A 380 -6.88 12.25 26.43
C LEU A 380 -7.60 13.56 26.03
N LEU A 381 -8.06 13.67 24.78
CA LEU A 381 -8.71 14.87 24.25
C LEU A 381 -10.03 15.12 24.98
N ASN A 382 -10.36 16.39 25.22
CA ASN A 382 -11.51 16.76 26.03
C ASN A 382 -12.19 18.05 25.53
N GLY A 383 -13.33 18.35 26.13
CA GLY A 383 -14.20 19.44 25.70
C GLY A 383 -15.10 19.03 24.55
N GLU A 384 -15.77 20.00 23.95
CA GLU A 384 -16.72 19.77 22.87
C GLU A 384 -16.05 19.63 21.50
N ILE A 385 -16.68 18.88 20.60
CA ILE A 385 -16.33 18.91 19.18
C ILE A 385 -16.81 20.26 18.61
N PRO A 386 -15.90 21.13 18.13
CA PRO A 386 -16.24 22.47 17.67
C PRO A 386 -17.08 22.45 16.38
N ASP A 387 -17.93 23.48 16.20
CA ASP A 387 -18.82 23.62 15.05
C ASP A 387 -18.19 24.46 13.92
N CYS A 388 -17.10 23.95 13.33
CA CYS A 388 -16.31 24.64 12.30
C CYS A 388 -15.96 23.77 11.07
N TRP A 389 -16.74 22.73 10.76
CA TRP A 389 -16.32 21.70 9.80
C TRP A 389 -16.50 22.07 8.32
N ASN A 390 -17.15 23.20 8.03
CA ASN A 390 -17.62 23.59 6.68
C ASN A 390 -16.50 23.79 5.64
N HIS A 391 -15.23 23.73 6.03
CA HIS A 391 -14.10 23.89 5.12
C HIS A 391 -13.36 22.56 4.85
N TRP A 392 -13.82 21.44 5.41
CA TRP A 392 -13.24 20.10 5.22
C TRP A 392 -14.05 19.29 4.19
N ASP A 393 -14.20 19.83 2.98
CA ASP A 393 -15.07 19.28 1.93
C ASP A 393 -14.61 17.91 1.39
N VAL A 394 -13.35 17.54 1.64
CA VAL A 394 -12.74 16.28 1.18
C VAL A 394 -12.50 15.28 2.31
N LEU A 395 -13.02 15.56 3.52
CA LEU A 395 -12.89 14.65 4.66
C LEU A 395 -13.60 13.34 4.36
N ALA A 396 -12.84 12.25 4.30
CA ALA A 396 -13.37 10.92 4.08
C ALA A 396 -13.39 10.10 5.37
N TYR A 397 -12.37 10.23 6.22
CA TYR A 397 -12.19 9.36 7.38
C TYR A 397 -11.94 10.16 8.65
N LEU A 398 -12.88 10.07 9.60
CA LEU A 398 -12.78 10.70 10.90
C LEU A 398 -12.88 9.67 12.03
N ASN A 399 -11.83 9.55 12.84
CA ASN A 399 -11.81 8.73 14.04
C ASN A 399 -11.37 9.55 15.26
N LEU A 400 -12.33 9.79 16.16
CA LEU A 400 -12.17 10.49 17.43
C LEU A 400 -12.48 9.57 18.63
N GLY A 401 -12.55 8.26 18.41
CA GLY A 401 -12.94 7.30 19.42
C GLY A 401 -12.01 7.27 20.64
N ASN A 402 -12.46 6.66 21.74
CA ASN A 402 -11.65 6.44 22.95
C ASN A 402 -10.96 7.72 23.45
N ASN A 403 -11.75 8.76 23.70
CA ASN A 403 -11.29 10.05 24.23
C ASN A 403 -12.21 10.51 25.37
N ASN A 404 -12.04 11.74 25.84
CA ASN A 404 -12.87 12.35 26.88
C ASN A 404 -13.73 13.51 26.34
N LEU A 405 -14.17 13.42 25.08
CA LEU A 405 -14.97 14.45 24.41
C LEU A 405 -16.38 14.49 24.98
N THR A 406 -16.96 15.68 25.03
CA THR A 406 -18.30 15.95 25.57
C THR A 406 -19.16 16.71 24.57
N GLY A 407 -20.40 17.04 24.94
CA GLY A 407 -21.27 17.88 24.13
C GLY A 407 -22.01 17.09 23.05
N LYS A 408 -22.67 17.82 22.15
CA LYS A 408 -23.45 17.27 21.03
C LYS A 408 -22.59 17.12 19.78
N ILE A 409 -23.06 16.31 18.83
CA ILE A 409 -22.49 16.30 17.48
C ILE A 409 -22.79 17.66 16.81
N PRO A 410 -21.79 18.41 16.34
CA PRO A 410 -21.99 19.72 15.70
C PRO A 410 -22.72 19.59 14.37
N LEU A 411 -23.54 20.60 14.03
CA LEU A 411 -24.36 20.58 12.81
C LEU A 411 -23.50 20.58 11.54
N THR A 412 -22.38 21.32 11.57
CA THR A 412 -21.46 21.45 10.45
C THR A 412 -20.74 20.13 10.12
N LEU A 413 -20.52 19.24 11.09
CA LEU A 413 -19.88 17.94 10.82
C LEU A 413 -20.72 17.08 9.86
N GLY A 414 -22.05 17.11 9.99
CA GLY A 414 -22.96 16.42 9.07
C GLY A 414 -22.90 16.91 7.62
N GLN A 415 -22.30 18.08 7.37
CA GLN A 415 -22.14 18.67 6.04
C GLN A 415 -20.86 18.20 5.32
N THR A 416 -19.93 17.56 6.03
CA THR A 416 -18.65 17.08 5.44
C THR A 416 -18.78 15.80 4.62
N ASN A 417 -19.93 15.10 4.69
CA ASN A 417 -20.22 13.85 3.97
C ASN A 417 -19.09 12.78 4.05
N PRO A 418 -18.62 12.43 5.26
CA PRO A 418 -17.53 11.47 5.41
C PRO A 418 -17.97 10.06 5.01
N SER A 419 -16.99 9.24 4.65
CA SER A 419 -17.18 7.79 4.46
C SER A 419 -17.18 7.05 5.79
N THR A 420 -16.45 7.54 6.79
CA THR A 420 -16.39 6.90 8.11
C THR A 420 -16.43 7.94 9.21
N LEU A 421 -17.30 7.71 10.19
CA LEU A 421 -17.39 8.51 11.40
C LEU A 421 -17.36 7.60 12.62
N ASN A 422 -16.28 7.69 13.40
CA ASN A 422 -16.11 6.98 14.65
C ASN A 422 -15.95 7.98 15.81
N LEU A 423 -16.94 8.00 16.71
CA LEU A 423 -17.00 8.79 17.95
C LEU A 423 -17.09 7.91 19.19
N ARG A 424 -16.79 6.62 19.06
CA ARG A 424 -16.93 5.60 20.10
C ARG A 424 -16.28 6.00 21.43
N ASN A 425 -16.83 5.56 22.55
CA ASN A 425 -16.20 5.64 23.87
C ASN A 425 -15.71 7.05 24.20
N ASN A 426 -16.69 7.94 24.32
CA ASN A 426 -16.53 9.32 24.74
C ASN A 426 -17.62 9.64 25.79
N ARG A 427 -17.83 10.91 26.12
CA ARG A 427 -18.88 11.39 27.03
C ARG A 427 -19.89 12.29 26.28
N MET A 428 -20.12 12.01 25.00
CA MET A 428 -21.01 12.81 24.16
C MET A 428 -22.48 12.51 24.46
N PHE A 429 -23.36 13.50 24.25
CA PHE A 429 -24.77 13.38 24.59
C PHE A 429 -25.68 14.15 23.63
N GLY A 430 -26.99 13.98 23.80
CA GLY A 430 -28.02 14.63 22.98
C GLY A 430 -28.48 13.77 21.80
N GLU A 431 -29.43 14.30 21.05
CA GLU A 431 -29.99 13.63 19.87
C GLU A 431 -29.06 13.75 18.66
N LEU A 432 -29.17 12.80 17.73
CA LEU A 432 -28.43 12.83 16.47
C LEU A 432 -28.96 13.97 15.58
N PRO A 433 -28.09 14.91 15.13
CA PRO A 433 -28.54 16.04 14.33
C PRO A 433 -29.00 15.61 12.94
N SER A 434 -30.10 16.22 12.45
CA SER A 434 -30.66 15.90 11.13
C SER A 434 -29.71 16.23 9.97
N THR A 435 -28.71 17.08 10.16
CA THR A 435 -27.70 17.37 9.12
C THR A 435 -26.87 16.14 8.74
N MET A 436 -26.74 15.14 9.62
CA MET A 436 -26.04 13.88 9.31
C MET A 436 -26.71 13.08 8.20
N GLN A 437 -27.99 13.32 7.90
CA GLN A 437 -28.66 12.69 6.77
C GLN A 437 -28.04 13.06 5.41
N ASN A 438 -27.21 14.11 5.37
CA ASN A 438 -26.47 14.53 4.18
C ASN A 438 -25.21 13.67 3.94
N SER A 439 -24.78 12.87 4.91
CA SER A 439 -23.58 12.06 4.82
C SER A 439 -23.81 10.73 4.09
N THR A 440 -24.36 10.81 2.88
CA THR A 440 -24.79 9.66 2.05
C THR A 440 -23.67 8.69 1.66
N ASN A 441 -22.40 9.11 1.77
CA ASN A 441 -21.24 8.26 1.53
C ASN A 441 -20.84 7.42 2.75
N LEU A 442 -21.52 7.54 3.89
CA LEU A 442 -21.18 6.79 5.10
C LEU A 442 -21.25 5.28 4.85
N ILE A 443 -20.10 4.64 5.05
CA ILE A 443 -19.87 3.20 5.08
C ILE A 443 -19.87 2.71 6.54
N MET A 444 -19.32 3.51 7.46
CA MET A 444 -19.26 3.18 8.88
C MET A 444 -19.68 4.36 9.75
N LEU A 445 -20.63 4.09 10.65
CA LEU A 445 -21.04 4.99 11.72
C LEU A 445 -20.93 4.25 13.07
N ASP A 446 -19.93 4.63 13.86
CA ASP A 446 -19.74 4.10 15.21
C ASP A 446 -19.87 5.23 16.25
N LEU A 447 -20.97 5.19 17.00
CA LEU A 447 -21.30 6.11 18.08
C LEU A 447 -21.39 5.38 19.43
N SER A 448 -20.86 4.16 19.51
CA SER A 448 -21.02 3.31 20.68
C SER A 448 -20.36 3.89 21.94
N GLU A 449 -20.80 3.44 23.10
CA GLU A 449 -20.24 3.82 24.40
C GLU A 449 -20.25 5.34 24.63
N ASN A 450 -21.44 5.94 24.59
CA ASN A 450 -21.66 7.36 24.83
C ASN A 450 -22.95 7.57 25.63
N HIS A 451 -23.46 8.80 25.67
CA HIS A 451 -24.71 9.20 26.32
C HIS A 451 -25.72 9.80 25.32
N PHE A 452 -25.69 9.38 24.05
CA PHE A 452 -26.65 9.83 23.04
C PHE A 452 -28.06 9.37 23.37
N ASN A 453 -29.06 10.19 23.09
CA ASN A 453 -30.45 9.94 23.48
C ASN A 453 -31.45 10.24 22.35
N GLY A 454 -32.74 10.08 22.66
CA GLY A 454 -33.83 10.15 21.70
C GLY A 454 -33.98 8.86 20.89
N SER A 455 -34.88 8.88 19.92
CA SER A 455 -35.13 7.72 19.07
C SER A 455 -34.06 7.56 17.98
N VAL A 456 -33.73 6.31 17.62
CA VAL A 456 -32.93 6.01 16.43
C VAL A 456 -33.62 6.63 15.19
N PRO A 457 -33.00 7.58 14.47
CA PRO A 457 -33.69 8.28 13.40
C PRO A 457 -33.93 7.43 12.15
N ALA A 458 -35.13 7.54 11.56
CA ALA A 458 -35.48 6.82 10.34
C ALA A 458 -34.63 7.22 9.12
N TRP A 459 -34.05 8.43 9.12
CA TRP A 459 -33.17 8.89 8.03
C TRP A 459 -31.88 8.08 7.91
N ILE A 460 -31.45 7.36 8.95
CA ILE A 460 -30.30 6.44 8.86
C ILE A 460 -30.56 5.41 7.76
N GLY A 461 -31.71 4.75 7.82
CA GLY A 461 -32.09 3.78 6.80
C GLY A 461 -32.51 4.39 5.47
N ASP A 462 -33.10 5.59 5.49
CA ASP A 462 -33.61 6.25 4.28
C ASP A 462 -32.53 6.93 3.43
N LYS A 463 -31.45 7.42 4.06
CA LYS A 463 -30.42 8.26 3.39
C LYS A 463 -29.03 7.64 3.35
N LEU A 464 -28.66 6.78 4.29
CA LEU A 464 -27.30 6.23 4.39
C LEU A 464 -27.19 4.87 3.69
N SER A 465 -27.54 4.80 2.41
CA SER A 465 -27.68 3.53 1.70
C SER A 465 -26.39 2.69 1.61
N ASN A 466 -25.22 3.32 1.74
CA ASN A 466 -23.90 2.66 1.65
C ASN A 466 -23.41 2.07 2.97
N LEU A 467 -24.22 2.15 4.04
CA LEU A 467 -23.79 1.79 5.38
C LEU A 467 -23.56 0.28 5.49
N VAL A 468 -22.35 -0.09 5.91
CA VAL A 468 -21.91 -1.47 6.17
C VAL A 468 -21.86 -1.74 7.67
N VAL A 469 -21.43 -0.75 8.47
CA VAL A 469 -21.31 -0.85 9.93
C VAL A 469 -22.12 0.25 10.60
N LEU A 470 -23.08 -0.13 11.43
CA LEU A 470 -23.84 0.75 12.32
C LEU A 470 -23.71 0.25 13.77
N SER A 471 -23.00 1.03 14.59
CA SER A 471 -22.84 0.73 16.02
C SER A 471 -23.36 1.90 16.86
N LEU A 472 -24.46 1.64 17.59
CA LEU A 472 -25.09 2.56 18.55
C LEU A 472 -25.08 1.99 19.98
N ARG A 473 -24.32 0.91 20.20
CA ARG A 473 -24.23 0.19 21.48
C ARG A 473 -23.99 1.11 22.67
N SER A 474 -24.50 0.76 23.85
CA SER A 474 -24.15 1.41 25.13
C SER A 474 -24.39 2.92 25.09
N ASN A 475 -25.64 3.29 24.83
CA ASN A 475 -26.13 4.66 24.80
C ASN A 475 -27.46 4.77 25.55
N ASN A 476 -28.15 5.90 25.42
CA ASN A 476 -29.46 6.16 26.00
C ASN A 476 -30.55 6.28 24.91
N PHE A 477 -30.40 5.62 23.76
CA PHE A 477 -31.41 5.63 22.69
C PHE A 477 -32.69 4.95 23.16
N ASP A 478 -33.84 5.55 22.83
CA ASP A 478 -35.16 5.04 23.16
C ASP A 478 -36.06 4.90 21.92
N GLY A 479 -37.38 4.85 22.11
CA GLY A 479 -38.32 4.72 21.00
C GLY A 479 -38.31 3.32 20.40
N HIS A 480 -38.41 3.21 19.08
CA HIS A 480 -38.52 1.94 18.36
C HIS A 480 -37.43 1.84 17.28
N ILE A 481 -37.07 0.62 16.87
CA ILE A 481 -36.22 0.39 15.71
C ILE A 481 -36.99 0.83 14.43
N PRO A 482 -36.52 1.83 13.66
CA PRO A 482 -37.20 2.27 12.45
C PRO A 482 -37.25 1.18 11.39
N HIS A 483 -38.41 0.97 10.77
CA HIS A 483 -38.56 0.03 9.64
C HIS A 483 -37.61 0.37 8.48
N LYS A 484 -37.22 1.64 8.34
CA LYS A 484 -36.27 2.12 7.34
C LYS A 484 -34.88 1.47 7.43
N ILE A 485 -34.47 0.95 8.60
CA ILE A 485 -33.20 0.21 8.70
C ILE A 485 -33.17 -0.99 7.74
N CYS A 486 -34.33 -1.59 7.43
CA CYS A 486 -34.44 -2.68 6.47
C CYS A 486 -34.09 -2.29 5.02
N ASP A 487 -33.99 -0.99 4.71
CA ASP A 487 -33.64 -0.50 3.37
C ASP A 487 -32.10 -0.56 3.14
N LEU A 488 -31.30 -0.77 4.20
CA LEU A 488 -29.82 -0.79 4.14
C LEU A 488 -29.28 -2.11 3.58
N GLN A 489 -29.18 -2.21 2.25
CA GLN A 489 -28.80 -3.44 1.56
C GLN A 489 -27.36 -3.92 1.83
N PHE A 490 -26.44 -2.99 2.12
CA PHE A 490 -25.02 -3.27 2.38
C PHE A 490 -24.71 -3.49 3.87
N LEU A 491 -25.69 -3.34 4.77
CA LEU A 491 -25.46 -3.43 6.21
C LEU A 491 -25.03 -4.85 6.60
N GLN A 492 -23.84 -4.98 7.17
CA GLN A 492 -23.27 -6.25 7.64
C GLN A 492 -23.22 -6.30 9.17
N ASN A 493 -23.04 -5.16 9.83
CA ASN A 493 -22.93 -5.08 11.28
C ASN A 493 -23.96 -4.07 11.81
N LEU A 494 -24.95 -4.58 12.56
CA LEU A 494 -25.95 -3.78 13.27
C LEU A 494 -25.85 -4.06 14.77
N ASP A 495 -25.34 -3.09 15.52
CA ASP A 495 -25.22 -3.18 16.96
C ASP A 495 -26.01 -2.07 17.66
N LEU A 496 -27.15 -2.44 18.23
CA LEU A 496 -28.04 -1.57 19.00
C LEU A 496 -28.07 -1.95 20.49
N ALA A 497 -27.14 -2.78 20.94
CA ALA A 497 -27.17 -3.36 22.28
C ALA A 497 -27.05 -2.30 23.39
N HIS A 498 -27.46 -2.62 24.61
CA HIS A 498 -27.29 -1.74 25.78
C HIS A 498 -27.87 -0.33 25.57
N ASN A 499 -29.18 -0.28 25.31
CA ASN A 499 -29.95 0.96 25.14
C ASN A 499 -31.32 0.84 25.83
N ASN A 500 -32.19 1.84 25.62
CA ASN A 500 -33.57 1.89 26.09
C ASN A 500 -34.58 1.65 24.94
N ILE A 501 -34.17 1.06 23.82
CA ILE A 501 -35.02 0.86 22.64
C ILE A 501 -36.13 -0.13 22.98
N SER A 502 -37.35 0.18 22.55
CA SER A 502 -38.58 -0.52 22.90
C SER A 502 -39.42 -0.91 21.68
N GLY A 503 -40.54 -1.57 21.93
CA GLY A 503 -41.45 -2.06 20.88
C GLY A 503 -40.95 -3.33 20.19
N VAL A 504 -41.46 -3.59 18.98
CA VAL A 504 -41.24 -4.86 18.27
C VAL A 504 -40.06 -4.79 17.30
N ILE A 505 -39.40 -5.93 17.07
CA ILE A 505 -38.37 -6.05 16.02
C ILE A 505 -39.06 -5.97 14.64
N PRO A 506 -38.56 -5.16 13.69
CA PRO A 506 -39.14 -5.06 12.36
C PRO A 506 -39.15 -6.40 11.61
N LYS A 507 -40.31 -6.78 11.07
CA LYS A 507 -40.48 -8.02 10.28
C LYS A 507 -39.80 -7.98 8.91
N CYS A 508 -39.25 -6.84 8.51
CA CYS A 508 -38.58 -6.65 7.22
C CYS A 508 -37.07 -6.96 7.26
N PHE A 509 -36.54 -7.53 8.35
CA PHE A 509 -35.10 -7.82 8.46
C PHE A 509 -34.58 -8.75 7.38
N ASN A 510 -35.44 -9.57 6.77
CA ASN A 510 -35.11 -10.36 5.58
C ASN A 510 -34.67 -9.54 4.36
N ASN A 511 -34.91 -8.22 4.35
CA ASN A 511 -34.46 -7.32 3.29
C ASN A 511 -32.99 -6.85 3.45
N LEU A 512 -32.32 -7.19 4.57
CA LEU A 512 -30.90 -6.89 4.77
C LEU A 512 -30.03 -7.86 3.95
N SER A 513 -29.96 -7.64 2.65
CA SER A 513 -29.35 -8.56 1.67
C SER A 513 -27.92 -8.97 2.03
N ALA A 514 -27.10 -8.03 2.50
CA ALA A 514 -25.75 -8.35 2.95
C ALA A 514 -25.72 -9.33 4.13
N MET A 515 -26.66 -9.27 5.09
CA MET A 515 -26.77 -10.25 6.17
C MET A 515 -27.44 -11.58 5.74
N ALA A 516 -28.10 -11.61 4.58
CA ALA A 516 -28.80 -12.77 4.04
C ALA A 516 -27.96 -13.60 3.04
N THR A 517 -26.71 -13.23 2.78
CA THR A 517 -25.80 -13.99 1.90
C THR A 517 -24.67 -14.65 2.69
N THR A 518 -24.33 -15.90 2.31
CA THR A 518 -23.14 -16.60 2.81
C THR A 518 -21.89 -16.32 1.99
N ASN A 519 -22.04 -15.76 0.78
CA ASN A 519 -20.92 -15.41 -0.08
C ASN A 519 -20.47 -13.99 0.26
N LYS A 520 -19.39 -13.87 1.04
CA LYS A 520 -18.81 -12.61 1.48
C LYS A 520 -17.54 -12.33 0.70
N THR A 521 -17.38 -11.09 0.25
CA THR A 521 -16.14 -10.60 -0.37
C THR A 521 -15.61 -9.45 0.44
N ASN A 522 -14.29 -9.35 0.55
CA ASN A 522 -13.62 -8.32 1.34
C ASN A 522 -13.41 -7.01 0.56
N ASN A 523 -14.03 -6.89 -0.61
CA ASN A 523 -13.65 -5.91 -1.64
C ASN A 523 -14.25 -4.51 -1.43
N GLU A 524 -15.21 -4.36 -0.50
CA GLU A 524 -15.96 -3.09 -0.32
C GLU A 524 -15.40 -2.18 0.79
N LEU A 525 -14.35 -2.62 1.50
CA LEU A 525 -13.76 -1.87 2.65
C LEU A 525 -12.28 -1.52 2.47
N SER A 526 -11.72 -1.78 1.29
CA SER A 526 -10.39 -1.32 0.89
C SER A 526 -10.53 0.02 0.16
N THR A 527 -9.83 1.05 0.64
CA THR A 527 -9.87 2.38 0.01
C THR A 527 -8.61 2.60 -0.83
N LEU A 528 -8.73 3.38 -1.90
CA LEU A 528 -7.70 3.58 -2.93
C LEU A 528 -6.37 4.13 -2.39
N TYR A 529 -5.30 3.37 -2.68
CA TYR A 529 -3.88 3.71 -2.81
C TYR A 529 -3.31 4.82 -1.92
N PHE A 530 -2.94 4.46 -0.69
CA PHE A 530 -1.78 5.09 -0.05
C PHE A 530 -0.51 4.58 -0.76
N ILE A 531 0.52 5.42 -0.85
CA ILE A 531 1.89 5.12 -1.32
C ILE A 531 2.21 3.61 -1.23
N ASN A 532 1.97 2.84 -2.29
CA ASN A 532 2.12 1.38 -2.38
C ASN A 532 1.52 0.48 -1.25
N TYR A 533 0.73 1.01 -0.31
CA TYR A 533 0.10 0.23 0.78
C TYR A 533 -1.42 0.41 0.80
N PRO A 534 -2.21 -0.68 0.75
CA PRO A 534 -3.66 -0.60 0.90
C PRO A 534 -4.04 -0.20 2.33
N PHE A 535 -4.90 0.82 2.46
CA PHE A 535 -5.54 1.19 3.74
C PHE A 535 -6.87 0.44 3.87
N TYR A 536 -7.05 -0.24 5.00
CA TYR A 536 -8.27 -0.99 5.33
C TYR A 536 -8.98 -0.33 6.50
N LEU A 537 -10.30 -0.19 6.37
CA LEU A 537 -11.12 0.26 7.48
C LEU A 537 -11.03 -0.74 8.64
N SER A 538 -10.88 -0.24 9.88
CA SER A 538 -11.04 -1.07 11.08
C SER A 538 -12.30 -0.68 11.86
N ALA A 539 -12.97 -1.69 12.41
CA ALA A 539 -14.10 -1.52 13.31
C ALA A 539 -13.96 -2.48 14.49
N LEU A 540 -14.29 -2.00 15.67
CA LEU A 540 -14.21 -2.75 16.90
C LEU A 540 -15.60 -3.33 17.19
N LEU A 541 -15.75 -4.64 17.03
CA LEU A 541 -17.04 -5.33 17.08
C LEU A 541 -17.14 -6.17 18.34
N VAL A 542 -18.33 -6.20 18.94
CA VAL A 542 -18.60 -7.06 20.10
C VAL A 542 -19.36 -8.29 19.62
N LEU A 543 -18.67 -9.43 19.65
CA LEU A 543 -19.22 -10.74 19.27
C LEU A 543 -19.21 -11.67 20.47
N LYS A 544 -20.38 -12.18 20.87
CA LYS A 544 -20.52 -13.13 21.99
C LYS A 544 -19.91 -12.62 23.31
N GLY A 545 -20.00 -11.31 23.55
CA GLY A 545 -19.46 -10.67 24.76
C GLY A 545 -17.94 -10.48 24.75
N ARG A 546 -17.26 -10.79 23.64
CA ARG A 546 -15.86 -10.44 23.42
C ARG A 546 -15.78 -9.28 22.43
N GLU A 547 -14.89 -8.35 22.73
CA GLU A 547 -14.59 -7.20 21.91
C GLU A 547 -13.31 -7.46 21.12
N ASP A 548 -13.38 -7.36 19.80
CA ASP A 548 -12.24 -7.55 18.90
C ASP A 548 -12.23 -6.49 17.80
N GLU A 549 -11.04 -6.02 17.45
CA GLU A 549 -10.85 -5.13 16.31
C GLU A 549 -10.72 -5.95 15.01
N TYR A 550 -11.51 -5.60 14.01
CA TYR A 550 -11.50 -6.20 12.68
C TYR A 550 -11.06 -5.15 11.67
N GLY A 551 -9.86 -5.32 11.08
CA GLY A 551 -9.36 -4.51 9.96
C GLY A 551 -9.51 -5.24 8.63
N HIS A 552 -8.45 -5.93 8.20
CA HIS A 552 -8.38 -6.70 6.95
C HIS A 552 -9.44 -7.79 6.77
N THR A 553 -10.21 -8.14 7.80
CA THR A 553 -11.27 -9.15 7.72
C THR A 553 -12.66 -8.58 7.98
N LEU A 554 -12.80 -7.25 8.13
CA LEU A 554 -14.06 -6.61 8.48
C LEU A 554 -15.18 -6.96 7.50
N GLY A 555 -14.89 -7.05 6.20
CA GLY A 555 -15.89 -7.38 5.16
C GLY A 555 -16.36 -8.83 5.17
N LEU A 556 -15.74 -9.67 6.01
CA LEU A 556 -16.12 -11.07 6.20
C LEU A 556 -17.01 -11.25 7.44
N VAL A 557 -17.11 -10.24 8.30
CA VAL A 557 -17.78 -10.34 9.60
C VAL A 557 -19.16 -9.72 9.52
N THR A 558 -20.15 -10.50 9.96
CA THR A 558 -21.55 -10.08 10.04
C THR A 558 -22.02 -10.20 11.49
N ASN A 559 -22.76 -9.19 11.96
CA ASN A 559 -23.24 -9.14 13.34
C ASN A 559 -24.62 -8.49 13.43
N LEU A 560 -25.46 -9.04 14.29
CA LEU A 560 -26.71 -8.43 14.71
C LEU A 560 -26.83 -8.55 16.23
N ASP A 561 -26.67 -7.45 16.95
CA ASP A 561 -26.83 -7.41 18.40
C ASP A 561 -27.91 -6.40 18.80
N LEU A 562 -29.00 -6.91 19.38
CA LEU A 562 -30.13 -6.14 19.91
C LEU A 562 -30.29 -6.32 21.43
N SER A 563 -29.29 -6.91 22.10
CA SER A 563 -29.37 -7.31 23.50
C SER A 563 -29.45 -6.10 24.45
N VAL A 564 -29.93 -6.34 25.68
CA VAL A 564 -30.01 -5.31 26.74
C VAL A 564 -30.75 -4.05 26.26
N ASN A 565 -32.00 -4.26 25.86
CA ASN A 565 -32.97 -3.26 25.45
C ASN A 565 -34.34 -3.54 26.11
N SER A 566 -35.35 -2.74 25.81
CA SER A 566 -36.74 -2.90 26.25
C SER A 566 -37.66 -3.44 25.14
N LEU A 567 -37.13 -4.26 24.22
CA LEU A 567 -37.88 -4.84 23.11
C LEU A 567 -38.96 -5.83 23.61
N THR A 568 -40.09 -5.88 22.91
CA THR A 568 -41.28 -6.67 23.25
C THR A 568 -41.85 -7.37 22.02
N GLY A 569 -42.82 -8.26 22.22
CA GLY A 569 -43.45 -9.03 21.15
C GLY A 569 -42.68 -10.30 20.78
N GLU A 570 -43.06 -10.90 19.65
CA GLU A 570 -42.44 -12.13 19.14
C GLU A 570 -41.17 -11.83 18.34
N ILE A 571 -40.22 -12.76 18.35
CA ILE A 571 -39.05 -12.72 17.46
C ILE A 571 -39.55 -12.99 16.02
N PRO A 572 -39.37 -12.05 15.06
CA PRO A 572 -39.79 -12.25 13.68
C PRO A 572 -39.14 -13.48 13.05
N LYS A 573 -39.93 -14.33 12.41
CA LYS A 573 -39.41 -15.51 11.66
C LYS A 573 -38.48 -15.10 10.53
N GLU A 574 -38.62 -13.86 10.04
CA GLU A 574 -37.81 -13.27 8.98
C GLU A 574 -36.34 -13.10 9.38
N ILE A 575 -36.01 -13.07 10.68
CA ILE A 575 -34.60 -13.13 11.14
C ILE A 575 -33.94 -14.43 10.69
N GLY A 576 -34.69 -15.53 10.59
CA GLY A 576 -34.18 -16.82 10.14
C GLY A 576 -33.68 -16.85 8.69
N SER A 577 -33.97 -15.82 7.88
CA SER A 577 -33.41 -15.71 6.51
C SER A 577 -32.04 -15.03 6.46
N LEU A 578 -31.55 -14.50 7.58
CA LEU A 578 -30.23 -13.86 7.68
C LEU A 578 -29.14 -14.92 7.83
N VAL A 579 -28.99 -15.78 6.80
CA VAL A 579 -28.09 -16.93 6.80
C VAL A 579 -26.59 -16.56 6.81
N GLY A 580 -26.26 -15.29 6.72
CA GLY A 580 -24.89 -14.78 6.86
C GLY A 580 -24.47 -14.47 8.30
N LEU A 581 -25.36 -14.62 9.30
CA LEU A 581 -25.09 -14.44 10.74
C LEU A 581 -24.36 -15.63 11.39
#